data_AF-A0AAU7K9X7-F1
#
_entry.id   AF-A0AAU7K9X7-F1
#
_cell.length_a   1.000
_cell.length_b   1.000
_cell.length_c   1.000
_cell.angle_alpha   90.00
_cell.angle_beta   90.00
_cell.angle_gamma   90.00
#
_symmetry.space_group_name_H-M   'P 1'
#
loop_
_entity.id
_entity.type
_entity.pdbx_description
1 polymer ?
#
loop_
_entity_poly.entity_id
_entity_poly.type
_entity_poly.pdbx_seq_one_letter_code
_entity_poly.pdbx_strand_id
1 'polypeptide(L)'
;MEFSPNHPLIKLLMKGMHLNETGNVEEAAKTFLQAWNEAADDFEKAISAWYIARLKTTIPGKIDWYETALKHALNAHPSGITKSLTEM
;
A
#
# COMPACT_ATOMS: atom_id res chain seq x y z
N MET A 1 -7.59 11.14 5.28
CA MET A 1 -6.18 11.27 5.70
C MET A 1 -5.67 12.68 5.42
N GLU A 2 -4.96 13.30 6.36
CA GLU A 2 -4.18 14.52 6.10
C GLU A 2 -2.81 14.10 5.53
N PHE A 3 -2.49 14.50 4.30
CA PHE A 3 -1.23 14.13 3.66
C PHE A 3 -0.10 14.99 4.21
N SER A 4 0.43 14.60 5.37
CA SER A 4 1.52 15.28 6.06
C SER A 4 2.79 14.42 6.05
N PRO A 5 3.97 14.97 5.74
CA PRO A 5 5.24 14.25 5.86
C PRO A 5 5.56 13.86 7.31
N ASN A 6 4.85 14.45 8.29
CA ASN A 6 4.96 14.08 9.68
C ASN A 6 4.13 12.84 10.05
N HIS A 7 3.21 12.42 9.18
CA HIS A 7 2.38 11.26 9.41
C HIS A 7 3.23 9.97 9.51
N PRO A 8 3.06 9.13 10.56
CA PRO A 8 3.88 7.94 10.77
C PRO A 8 3.93 7.02 9.54
N LEU A 9 2.77 6.74 8.93
CA LEU A 9 2.70 5.94 7.72
C LEU A 9 3.52 6.54 6.57
N ILE A 10 3.37 7.84 6.29
CA ILE A 10 4.04 8.50 5.17
C ILE A 10 5.56 8.43 5.34
N LYS A 11 6.07 8.56 6.58
CA LYS A 11 7.50 8.37 6.88
C LYS A 11 7.99 6.97 6.53
N LEU A 12 7.23 5.94 6.88
CA LEU A 12 7.58 4.55 6.56
C LEU A 12 7.56 4.32 5.05
N LEU A 13 6.55 4.82 4.34
CA LEU A 13 6.47 4.69 2.87
C LEU A 13 7.64 5.41 2.19
N MET A 14 7.98 6.63 2.61
CA MET A 14 9.13 7.37 2.08
C MET A 14 10.45 6.65 2.34
N LYS A 15 10.65 6.12 3.55
CA LYS A 15 11.83 5.30 3.88
C LYS A 15 11.91 4.05 3.01
N GLY A 16 10.80 3.33 2.83
CA GLY A 16 10.74 2.14 1.99
C GLY A 16 11.03 2.42 0.52
N MET A 17 10.52 3.54 -0.03
CA MET A 17 10.82 3.98 -1.39
C MET A 17 12.32 4.25 -1.58
N HIS A 18 12.93 5.02 -0.65
CA HIS A 18 14.35 5.31 -0.70
C HIS A 18 15.22 4.04 -0.61
N LEU A 19 14.88 3.10 0.27
CA LEU A 19 15.58 1.82 0.38
C LEU A 19 15.48 1.01 -0.93
N ASN A 20 14.30 0.96 -1.54
CA ASN A 20 14.09 0.24 -2.80
C ASN A 20 14.90 0.86 -3.96
N GLU A 21 14.90 2.19 -4.06
CA GLU A 21 15.66 2.94 -5.09
C GLU A 21 17.17 2.79 -4.93
N THR A 22 17.65 2.60 -3.70
CA THR A 22 19.08 2.40 -3.38
C THR A 22 19.51 0.92 -3.42
N GLY A 23 18.62 0.01 -3.82
CA GLY A 23 18.92 -1.42 -3.97
C GLY A 23 18.76 -2.26 -2.70
N ASN A 24 18.34 -1.67 -1.58
CA ASN A 24 18.07 -2.35 -0.31
C ASN A 24 16.64 -2.92 -0.28
N VAL A 25 16.34 -3.83 -1.22
CA VAL A 25 14.98 -4.30 -1.49
C VAL A 25 14.38 -5.10 -0.32
N GLU A 26 15.18 -5.88 0.41
CA GLU A 26 14.70 -6.65 1.57
C GLU A 26 14.29 -5.74 2.73
N GLU A 27 15.08 -4.70 3.00
CA GLU A 27 14.80 -3.67 4.00
C GLU A 27 13.59 -2.83 3.60
N ALA A 28 13.44 -2.53 2.31
CA ALA A 28 12.24 -1.89 1.79
C ALA A 28 10.99 -2.74 2.05
N ALA A 29 11.06 -4.06 1.79
CA ALA A 29 9.96 -4.98 2.06
C ALA A 29 9.59 -5.05 3.54
N LYS A 30 10.58 -5.11 4.44
CA LYS A 30 10.36 -5.05 5.90
C LYS A 30 9.70 -3.71 6.30
N THR A 31 10.14 -2.61 5.70
CA THR A 31 9.61 -1.26 5.98
C THR A 31 8.16 -1.12 5.52
N PHE A 32 7.81 -1.60 4.32
CA PHE A 32 6.42 -1.58 3.85
C PHE A 32 5.52 -2.53 4.65
N LEU A 33 6.04 -3.67 5.11
CA LEU A 33 5.30 -4.56 6.00
C LEU A 33 5.05 -3.91 7.37
N GLN A 34 6.01 -3.14 7.89
CA GLN A 34 5.81 -2.34 9.10
C GLN A 34 4.70 -1.29 8.87
N ALA A 35 4.73 -0.56 7.74
CA ALA A 35 3.67 0.38 7.38
C ALA A 35 2.28 -0.30 7.33
N TRP A 36 2.21 -1.48 6.72
CA TRP A 36 0.99 -2.29 6.72
C TRP A 36 0.53 -2.63 8.13
N ASN A 37 1.40 -3.06 9.03
CA ASN A 37 1.02 -3.44 10.39
C ASN A 37 0.58 -2.25 11.25
N GLU A 38 1.18 -1.08 11.05
CA GLU A 38 0.90 0.16 11.81
C GLU A 38 -0.22 1.01 11.21
N ALA A 39 -0.68 0.70 10.00
CA ALA A 39 -1.75 1.43 9.33
C ALA A 39 -3.03 1.52 10.19
N ALA A 40 -3.53 2.73 10.36
CA ALA A 40 -4.65 3.06 11.25
C ALA A 40 -6.03 2.92 10.61
N ASP A 41 -6.12 3.00 9.28
CA ASP A 41 -7.37 2.90 8.53
C ASP A 41 -7.22 2.12 7.21
N ASP A 42 -8.34 1.91 6.53
CA ASP A 42 -8.40 1.20 5.25
C ASP A 42 -7.61 1.92 4.14
N PHE A 43 -7.52 3.24 4.14
CA PHE A 43 -6.73 3.98 3.15
C PHE A 43 -5.23 3.70 3.33
N GLU A 44 -4.76 3.75 4.57
CA GLU A 44 -3.38 3.46 4.94
C GLU A 44 -3.00 2.00 4.66
N LYS A 45 -3.92 1.07 4.93
CA LYS A 45 -3.76 -0.35 4.57
C LYS A 45 -3.65 -0.51 3.05
N ALA A 46 -4.51 0.17 2.29
CA ALA A 46 -4.53 0.08 0.84
C ALA A 46 -3.19 0.52 0.22
N ILE A 47 -2.68 1.69 0.59
CA ILE A 47 -1.42 2.20 0.03
C ILE A 47 -0.22 1.33 0.46
N SER A 48 -0.21 0.82 1.70
CA SER A 48 0.85 -0.08 2.18
C SER A 48 0.87 -1.40 1.40
N ALA A 49 -0.30 -2.02 1.21
CA ALA A 49 -0.43 -3.25 0.43
C ALA A 49 0.01 -3.06 -1.03
N TRP A 50 -0.28 -1.90 -1.63
CA TRP A 50 0.18 -1.58 -2.98
C TRP A 50 1.71 -1.56 -3.10
N TYR A 51 2.42 -0.97 -2.14
CA TYR A 51 3.88 -1.01 -2.12
C TYR A 51 4.44 -2.42 -1.87
N ILE A 52 3.81 -3.22 -1.01
CA ILE A 52 4.20 -4.62 -0.78
C ILE A 52 4.06 -5.44 -2.08
N ALA A 53 2.95 -5.26 -2.80
CA ALA A 53 2.70 -5.96 -4.06
C ALA A 53 3.82 -5.71 -5.08
N ARG A 54 4.32 -4.48 -5.18
CA ARG A 54 5.40 -4.10 -6.10
C ARG A 54 6.72 -4.84 -5.84
N LEU A 55 6.98 -5.24 -4.60
CA LEU A 55 8.20 -5.96 -4.23
C LEU A 55 8.05 -7.49 -4.31
N LYS A 56 6.85 -8.03 -4.50
CA LYS A 56 6.68 -9.48 -4.68
C LYS A 56 7.31 -9.93 -5.99
N THR A 57 8.06 -11.03 -5.93
CA THR A 57 8.74 -11.61 -7.11
C THR A 57 7.84 -12.58 -7.87
N THR A 58 6.86 -13.17 -7.20
CA THR A 58 5.93 -14.15 -7.79
C THR A 58 4.64 -13.48 -8.26
N ILE A 59 4.12 -13.92 -9.41
CA ILE A 59 2.83 -13.41 -9.94
C ILE A 59 1.67 -13.64 -8.95
N PRO A 60 1.48 -14.84 -8.35
CA PRO A 60 0.44 -15.03 -7.35
C PRO A 60 0.58 -14.07 -6.16
N GLY A 61 1.81 -13.90 -5.64
CA GLY A 61 2.04 -12.97 -4.54
C GLY A 61 1.74 -11.51 -4.89
N LYS A 62 1.99 -11.09 -6.14
CA LYS A 62 1.58 -9.75 -6.60
C LYS A 62 0.06 -9.61 -6.60
N ILE A 63 -0.65 -10.60 -7.14
CA ILE A 63 -2.11 -10.60 -7.23
C ILE A 63 -2.74 -10.51 -5.83
N ASP A 64 -2.32 -11.38 -4.89
CA ASP A 64 -2.86 -11.40 -3.53
C ASP A 64 -2.79 -10.02 -2.85
N TRP A 65 -1.64 -9.35 -2.98
CA TRP A 65 -1.43 -8.04 -2.37
C TRP A 65 -2.13 -6.90 -3.12
N TYR A 66 -2.25 -6.97 -4.45
CA TYR A 66 -3.05 -5.99 -5.20
C TYR A 66 -4.54 -6.12 -4.92
N GLU A 67 -5.07 -7.35 -4.82
CA GLU A 67 -6.46 -7.58 -4.41
C GLU A 67 -6.70 -7.07 -2.98
N THR A 68 -5.76 -7.31 -2.08
CA THR A 68 -5.80 -6.77 -0.71
C THR A 68 -5.82 -5.24 -0.73
N ALA A 69 -4.95 -4.60 -1.53
CA ALA A 69 -4.92 -3.15 -1.67
C ALA A 69 -6.25 -2.60 -2.20
N LEU A 70 -6.82 -3.25 -3.22
CA LEU A 70 -8.11 -2.87 -3.81
C LEU A 70 -9.26 -2.99 -2.81
N LYS A 71 -9.33 -4.10 -2.06
CA LYS A 71 -10.35 -4.32 -1.04
C LYS A 71 -10.35 -3.21 0.02
N HIS A 72 -9.17 -2.84 0.51
CA HIS A 72 -9.06 -1.76 1.48
C HIS A 72 -9.36 -0.39 0.86
N ALA A 73 -8.93 -0.12 -0.38
CA ALA A 73 -9.27 1.12 -1.08
C ALA A 73 -10.80 1.29 -1.26
N LEU A 74 -11.51 0.21 -1.57
CA LEU A 74 -12.97 0.16 -1.64
C LEU A 74 -13.63 0.51 -0.30
N ASN A 75 -13.11 -0.02 0.81
CA ASN A 75 -13.63 0.26 2.15
C ASN A 75 -13.38 1.71 2.58
N ALA A 76 -12.22 2.27 2.24
CA ALA A 76 -11.86 3.66 2.55
C ALA A 76 -12.78 4.68 1.85
N HIS A 77 -13.36 4.31 0.70
CA HIS A 77 -14.27 5.15 -0.07
C HIS A 77 -15.51 4.36 -0.52
N PRO A 78 -16.50 4.13 0.36
CA PRO A 78 -17.69 3.34 0.04
C PRO A 78 -18.52 3.90 -1.13
N SER A 79 -18.41 5.21 -1.39
CA SER A 79 -19.16 5.93 -2.43
C SER A 79 -18.38 6.14 -3.74
N GLY A 80 -17.13 5.67 -3.84
CA GLY A 80 -16.21 6.07 -4.93
C GLY A 80 -16.05 5.10 -6.10
N ILE A 81 -16.44 3.83 -5.96
CA ILE A 81 -16.11 2.78 -6.96
C ILE A 81 -17.35 2.21 -7.68
N THR A 82 -18.56 2.50 -7.20
CA THR A 82 -19.81 2.15 -7.90
C THR A 82 -20.03 2.88 -9.22
N LYS A 83 -19.15 3.80 -9.63
CA LYS A 83 -19.25 4.49 -10.92
C LYS A 83 -18.29 3.97 -12.00
N SER A 84 -17.15 3.39 -11.63
CA SER A 84 -16.13 2.97 -12.62
C SER A 84 -16.17 1.49 -12.99
N LEU A 85 -16.81 0.62 -12.19
CA LEU A 85 -16.95 -0.81 -12.50
C LEU A 85 -18.31 -1.16 -13.14
N THR A 86 -19.23 -0.22 -13.22
CA THR A 86 -20.57 -0.39 -13.80
C THR A 86 -20.66 0.12 -15.24
N GLU A 87 -19.56 0.69 -15.78
CA GLU A 87 -19.46 1.26 -17.13
C GLU A 87 -18.47 0.52 -18.05
N MET A 88 -18.09 -0.73 -17.73
CA MET A 88 -17.39 -1.66 -18.65
C MET A 88 -18.25 -2.88 -18.92
#